data_AF-E7CYM0-F1
#
_entry.id   AF-E7CYM0-F1
#
_cell.length_a   1.000
_cell.length_b   1.000
_cell.length_c   1.000
_cell.angle_alpha   90.00
_cell.angle_beta   90.00
_cell.angle_gamma   90.00
#
_symmetry.space_group_name_H-M   'P 1'
#
loop_
_entity.id
_entity.type
_entity.pdbx_description
1 polymer ?
#
loop_
_entity_poly.entity_id
_entity_poly.type
_entity_poly.pdbx_seq_one_letter_code
_entity_poly.pdbx_strand_id
1 'polypeptide(L)'
;MTAQAFGPYFDLLLSIALGMARIYPVAYLVPVFCFQHLRGLPRHAVVFALGMLPAPGIRQALIDAQVNWLSLVGLMFKELVLGFLLGVLLAMPFWLYESVGALLDNQRGALIGGQLNPALGSDTTPLG
;
A
#
# COMPACT_ATOMS: atom_id res chain seq x y z
N MET A 1 -4.39 21.23 -34.85
CA MET A 1 -3.93 19.83 -34.78
C MET A 1 -3.09 19.51 -33.52
N THR A 2 -3.19 20.28 -32.42
CA THR A 2 -2.30 20.10 -31.25
C THR A 2 -2.97 19.48 -30.02
N ALA A 3 -4.28 19.66 -29.80
CA ALA A 3 -4.97 19.14 -28.61
C ALA A 3 -5.15 17.61 -28.59
N GLN A 4 -5.36 16.98 -29.76
CA GLN A 4 -5.61 15.53 -29.84
C GLN A 4 -4.35 14.67 -29.65
N ALA A 5 -3.16 15.24 -29.85
CA ALA A 5 -1.90 14.51 -29.69
C ALA A 5 -1.60 14.17 -28.22
N PHE A 6 -2.12 14.94 -27.26
CA PHE A 6 -1.86 14.75 -25.83
C PHE A 6 -2.80 13.74 -25.15
N GLY A 7 -3.96 13.45 -25.73
CA GLY A 7 -4.95 12.49 -25.20
C GLY A 7 -4.35 11.16 -24.71
N PRO A 8 -3.58 10.43 -25.54
CA PRO A 8 -3.06 9.12 -25.13
C PRO A 8 -2.08 9.18 -23.95
N TYR A 9 -1.36 10.29 -23.78
CA TYR A 9 -0.46 10.50 -22.64
C TYR A 9 -1.23 10.80 -21.35
N PHE A 10 -2.33 11.55 -21.44
CA PHE A 10 -3.22 11.77 -20.30
C PHE A 10 -3.89 10.47 -19.84
N ASP A 11 -4.37 9.64 -20.78
CA ASP A 11 -4.95 8.34 -20.45
C ASP A 11 -3.94 7.42 -19.76
N LEU A 12 -2.68 7.45 -20.21
CA LEU A 12 -1.60 6.70 -19.57
C LEU A 12 -1.33 7.20 -18.14
N LEU A 13 -1.26 8.51 -17.93
CA LEU A 13 -1.07 9.10 -16.60
C LEU A 13 -2.22 8.75 -15.64
N LEU A 14 -3.47 8.80 -16.11
CA LEU A 14 -4.64 8.39 -15.33
C LEU A 14 -4.60 6.90 -14.97
N SER A 15 -4.17 6.06 -15.92
CA SER A 15 -4.03 4.61 -15.70
C SER A 15 -2.97 4.29 -14.65
N ILE A 16 -1.83 4.99 -14.69
CA ILE A 16 -0.80 4.89 -13.66
C ILE A 16 -1.35 5.36 -12.31
N ALA A 17 -2.08 6.47 -12.27
CA ALA A 17 -2.67 7.00 -11.04
C ALA A 17 -3.65 6.00 -10.40
N LEU A 18 -4.48 5.31 -11.19
CA LEU A 18 -5.36 4.24 -10.72
C LEU A 18 -4.58 3.03 -10.19
N GLY A 19 -3.50 2.63 -10.89
CA GLY A 19 -2.60 1.58 -10.40
C GLY A 19 -1.95 1.94 -9.05
N MET A 20 -1.46 3.18 -8.93
CA MET A 20 -0.89 3.71 -7.69
C MET A 20 -1.92 3.75 -6.55
N ALA A 21 -3.18 4.09 -6.83
CA ALA A 21 -4.25 4.11 -5.84
C ALA A 21 -4.42 2.75 -5.13
N ARG A 22 -4.29 1.64 -5.85
CA ARG A 22 -4.30 0.29 -5.26
C ARG A 22 -3.02 -0.04 -4.50
N ILE A 23 -1.87 0.33 -5.05
CA ILE A 23 -0.57 -0.08 -4.50
C ILE A 23 -0.23 0.66 -3.20
N TYR A 24 -0.66 1.91 -3.04
CA TYR A 24 -0.37 2.69 -1.83
C TYR A 24 -0.84 2.00 -0.53
N PRO A 25 -2.12 1.61 -0.38
CA PRO A 25 -2.57 0.91 0.82
C PRO A 25 -1.83 -0.42 1.05
N VAL A 26 -1.57 -1.19 0.00
CA VAL A 26 -0.84 -2.47 0.09
C VAL A 26 0.56 -2.25 0.63
N ALA A 27 1.31 -1.33 0.02
CA ALA A 27 2.68 -1.04 0.41
C ALA A 27 2.78 -0.40 1.80
N TYR A 28 1.73 0.31 2.23
CA TYR A 28 1.67 0.88 3.57
C TYR A 28 1.41 -0.18 4.65
N LEU A 29 0.51 -1.12 4.38
CA LEU A 29 0.09 -2.15 5.36
C LEU A 29 1.05 -3.33 5.44
N VAL A 30 1.61 -3.77 4.31
CA VAL A 30 2.43 -5.00 4.25
C VAL A 30 3.85 -4.70 4.73
N PRO A 31 4.32 -5.32 5.83
CA PRO A 31 5.61 -4.99 6.44
C PRO A 31 6.83 -5.15 5.53
N VAL A 32 6.75 -6.05 4.53
CA VAL A 32 7.82 -6.31 3.55
C VAL A 32 8.29 -5.05 2.82
N PHE A 33 7.39 -4.10 2.58
CA PHE A 33 7.76 -2.87 1.88
C PHE A 33 8.47 -1.87 2.78
N CYS A 34 8.51 -2.08 4.10
CA CYS A 34 9.18 -1.21 5.06
C CYS A 34 8.80 0.27 4.90
N PHE A 35 7.56 0.58 4.55
CA PHE A 35 7.10 1.94 4.27
C PHE A 35 7.20 2.87 5.48
N GLN A 36 7.31 2.33 6.69
CA GLN A 36 7.60 3.09 7.91
C GLN A 36 9.04 3.64 7.92
N HIS A 37 9.97 2.95 7.24
CA HIS A 37 11.39 3.32 7.13
C HIS A 37 11.69 4.12 5.84
N LEU A 38 10.95 3.86 4.75
CA LEU A 38 11.05 4.62 3.50
C LEU A 38 10.34 5.98 3.62
N ARG A 39 11.12 7.06 3.75
CA ARG A 39 10.62 8.44 3.84
C ARG A 39 10.91 9.24 2.57
N GLY A 40 9.98 10.14 2.23
CA GLY A 40 10.15 11.09 1.13
C GLY A 40 10.04 10.46 -0.27
N LEU A 41 10.87 10.95 -1.19
CA LEU A 41 10.80 10.66 -2.63
C LEU A 41 10.88 9.16 -2.99
N PRO A 42 11.74 8.33 -2.35
CA PRO A 42 11.84 6.90 -2.68
C PRO A 42 10.52 6.14 -2.54
N ARG A 43 9.70 6.51 -1.55
CA ARG A 43 8.38 5.89 -1.34
C ARG A 43 7.50 6.03 -2.59
N HIS A 44 7.42 7.25 -3.13
CA HIS A 44 6.60 7.55 -4.30
C HIS A 44 7.19 6.91 -5.57
N ALA A 45 8.53 6.86 -5.69
CA ALA A 45 9.20 6.22 -6.82
C ALA A 45 8.89 4.72 -6.92
N VAL A 46 8.89 4.01 -5.77
CA VAL A 46 8.53 2.58 -5.73
C VAL A 46 7.07 2.36 -6.13
N VAL A 47 6.14 3.15 -5.58
CA VAL A 47 4.71 3.02 -5.92
C VAL A 47 4.46 3.35 -7.39
N PHE A 48 5.14 4.36 -7.92
CA PHE A 48 5.06 4.73 -9.33
C PHE A 48 5.59 3.60 -10.24
N ALA A 49 6.77 3.05 -9.93
CA ALA A 49 7.36 1.95 -10.70
C ALA A 49 6.45 0.71 -10.71
N LEU A 50 5.90 0.33 -9.56
CA LEU A 50 4.96 -0.79 -9.45
C LEU A 50 3.63 -0.49 -10.14
N GLY A 51 3.14 0.75 -10.08
CA GLY A 51 1.91 1.21 -10.74
C GLY A 51 2.02 1.25 -12.27
N MET A 52 3.24 1.34 -12.80
CA MET A 52 3.49 1.32 -14.23
C MET A 52 3.31 -0.06 -14.85
N LEU A 53 3.49 -1.16 -14.09
CA LEU A 53 3.27 -2.52 -14.59
C LEU A 53 1.83 -2.76 -15.10
N PRO A 54 0.76 -2.48 -14.33
CA PRO A 54 -0.61 -2.69 -14.79
C PRO A 54 -1.14 -1.58 -15.70
N ALA A 55 -0.43 -0.45 -15.81
CA ALA A 55 -0.93 0.75 -16.50
C ALA A 55 -1.35 0.53 -17.97
N PRO A 56 -0.65 -0.27 -18.81
CA PRO A 56 -1.08 -0.51 -20.18
C PRO A 56 -2.44 -1.23 -20.26
N GLY A 57 -2.71 -2.18 -19.37
CA GLY A 57 -3.97 -2.92 -19.32
C GLY A 57 -5.12 -2.06 -18.80
N ILE A 58 -4.86 -1.25 -17.76
CA ILE A 58 -5.85 -0.28 -17.24
C ILE A 58 -6.20 0.76 -18.32
N ARG A 59 -5.21 1.22 -19.10
CA ARG A 59 -5.42 2.17 -20.18
C ARG A 59 -6.35 1.63 -21.26
N GLN A 60 -6.14 0.40 -21.70
CA GLN A 60 -7.03 -0.24 -22.68
C GLN A 60 -8.47 -0.31 -22.14
N ALA A 61 -8.64 -0.76 -20.90
CA ALA A 61 -9.95 -0.85 -20.27
C ALA A 61 -10.66 0.51 -20.10
N LEU A 62 -9.92 1.59 -19.82
CA LEU A 62 -10.48 2.94 -19.74
C LEU A 62 -10.97 3.47 -21.09
N ILE A 63 -10.24 3.19 -22.16
CA ILE A 63 -10.60 3.60 -23.52
C ILE A 63 -11.87 2.87 -23.96
N ASP A 64 -11.95 1.55 -23.73
CA ASP A 64 -13.09 0.72 -24.12
C ASP A 64 -14.38 1.11 -23.37
N ALA A 65 -14.26 1.49 -22.09
CA ALA A 65 -15.39 1.80 -21.23
C ALA A 65 -15.93 3.24 -21.37
N GLN A 66 -15.30 4.11 -22.16
CA GLN A 66 -15.67 5.53 -22.34
C GLN A 66 -16.01 6.24 -21.01
N VAL A 67 -15.11 6.13 -20.03
CA VAL A 67 -15.34 6.52 -18.64
C VAL A 67 -15.52 8.03 -18.48
N ASN A 68 -16.62 8.45 -17.85
CA ASN A 68 -16.86 9.84 -17.46
C ASN A 68 -16.08 10.21 -16.18
N TRP A 69 -15.92 11.51 -15.89
CA TRP A 69 -15.19 11.98 -14.70
C TRP A 69 -15.76 11.47 -13.37
N LEU A 70 -17.09 11.37 -13.25
CA LEU A 70 -17.72 10.86 -12.04
C LEU A 70 -17.39 9.37 -11.81
N SER A 71 -17.43 8.56 -12.87
CA SER A 71 -17.03 7.15 -12.81
C SER A 71 -15.54 6.98 -12.52
N LEU A 72 -14.68 7.92 -12.94
CA LEU A 72 -13.26 7.86 -12.64
C LEU A 72 -12.97 8.10 -11.15
N VAL A 73 -13.67 9.02 -10.50
CA VAL A 73 -13.59 9.20 -9.04
C VAL A 73 -14.08 7.94 -8.32
N GLY A 74 -15.18 7.34 -8.77
CA GLY A 74 -15.67 6.06 -8.25
C GLY A 74 -14.66 4.92 -8.42
N LEU A 75 -13.98 4.84 -9.57
CA LEU A 75 -12.91 3.87 -9.82
C LEU A 75 -11.73 4.11 -8.89
N MET A 76 -11.29 5.35 -8.71
CA MET A 76 -10.19 5.67 -7.79
C MET A 76 -10.51 5.23 -6.35
N PHE A 77 -11.73 5.50 -5.88
CA PHE A 77 -12.18 5.04 -4.57
C PHE A 77 -12.24 3.51 -4.48
N LYS A 78 -12.78 2.85 -5.50
CA LYS A 78 -12.80 1.38 -5.58
C LYS A 78 -11.39 0.80 -5.48
N GLU A 79 -10.43 1.36 -6.24
CA GLU A 79 -9.05 0.89 -6.25
C GLU A 79 -8.36 1.07 -4.89
N LEU A 80 -8.63 2.17 -4.18
CA LEU A 80 -8.17 2.37 -2.81
C LEU A 80 -8.73 1.32 -1.85
N VAL A 81 -10.03 1.04 -1.92
CA VAL A 81 -10.69 0.04 -1.07
C VAL A 81 -10.14 -1.36 -1.36
N LEU A 82 -10.01 -1.73 -2.64
CA LEU A 82 -9.43 -3.01 -3.03
C LEU A 82 -7.97 -3.13 -2.59
N GLY A 83 -7.18 -2.07 -2.73
CA GLY A 83 -5.81 -2.01 -2.24
C GLY A 83 -5.74 -2.21 -0.72
N PHE A 84 -6.64 -1.57 0.04
CA PHE A 84 -6.70 -1.72 1.49
C PHE A 84 -7.04 -3.16 1.89
N LEU A 85 -8.09 -3.75 1.31
CA LEU A 85 -8.48 -5.14 1.59
C LEU A 85 -7.36 -6.12 1.25
N LEU A 86 -6.72 -5.94 0.09
CA LEU A 86 -5.59 -6.77 -0.32
C LEU A 86 -4.38 -6.58 0.61
N GLY A 87 -4.11 -5.35 1.03
CA GLY A 87 -3.07 -5.03 2.00
C GLY A 87 -3.29 -5.71 3.34
N VAL A 88 -4.52 -5.68 3.87
CA VAL A 88 -4.89 -6.41 5.10
C VAL A 88 -4.65 -7.91 4.95
N LEU A 89 -5.15 -8.51 3.86
CA LEU A 89 -4.99 -9.94 3.61
C LEU A 89 -3.52 -10.36 3.55
N LEU A 90 -2.69 -9.57 2.86
CA LEU A 90 -1.25 -9.84 2.74
C LEU A 90 -0.47 -9.54 4.03
N ALA A 91 -0.95 -8.61 4.87
CA ALA A 91 -0.33 -8.28 6.15
C ALA A 91 -0.66 -9.30 7.25
N MET A 92 -1.80 -10.00 7.17
CA MET A 92 -2.25 -10.98 8.17
C MET A 92 -1.18 -11.97 8.64
N PRO A 93 -0.40 -12.66 7.78
CA PRO A 93 0.61 -13.60 8.27
C PRO A 93 1.68 -12.91 9.13
N PHE A 94 2.08 -11.68 8.79
CA PHE A 94 3.08 -10.94 9.56
C PHE A 94 2.56 -10.57 10.94
N TRP A 95 1.33 -10.05 11.01
CA TRP A 95 0.69 -9.72 12.28
C TRP A 95 0.48 -10.97 13.15
N LEU A 96 0.19 -12.11 12.54
CA LEU A 96 0.04 -13.37 13.26
C LEU A 96 1.36 -13.79 13.91
N TYR A 97 2.47 -13.78 13.16
CA TYR A 97 3.78 -14.15 13.72
C TYR A 97 4.25 -13.15 14.78
N GLU A 98 4.09 -11.85 14.54
CA GLU A 98 4.39 -10.79 15.51
C GLU A 98 3.60 -11.01 16.82
N SER A 99 2.30 -11.28 16.71
CA SER A 99 1.44 -11.53 17.87
C SER A 99 1.84 -12.80 18.63
N VAL A 100 2.22 -13.86 17.93
CA VAL A 100 2.68 -15.11 18.55
C VAL A 100 4.03 -14.91 19.26
N GLY A 101 4.97 -14.20 18.64
CA GLY A 101 6.26 -13.84 19.26
C GLY A 101 6.05 -13.06 20.55
N ALA A 102 5.22 -12.01 20.50
CA ALA A 102 4.87 -11.21 21.66
C ALA A 102 4.18 -12.04 22.78
N LEU A 103 3.33 -13.02 22.42
CA LEU A 103 2.71 -13.90 23.41
C LEU A 103 3.76 -14.77 24.12
N LEU A 104 4.69 -15.36 23.38
CA LEU A 104 5.75 -16.20 23.94
C LEU A 104 6.73 -15.39 24.81
N ASP A 105 7.06 -14.16 24.41
CA ASP A 105 7.95 -13.29 25.16
C ASP A 105 7.29 -12.73 26.43
N ASN A 106 5.97 -12.50 26.42
CA ASN A 106 5.20 -12.23 27.64
C ASN A 106 5.28 -13.40 28.62
N GLN A 107 5.14 -14.64 28.15
CA GLN A 107 5.18 -15.83 29.01
C GLN A 107 6.57 -16.08 29.62
N ARG A 108 7.64 -15.71 28.93
CA ARG A 108 9.02 -15.82 29.44
C ARG A 108 9.43 -14.67 30.36
N GLY A 109 8.55 -13.68 30.55
CA GLY A 109 8.80 -12.52 31.39
C GLY A 109 9.68 -11.45 30.75
N ALA A 110 10.00 -11.57 29.46
CA ALA A 110 10.84 -10.60 28.74
C ALA A 110 10.18 -9.21 28.63
N LEU A 111 8.84 -9.16 28.73
CA LEU A 111 8.05 -7.93 28.64
C LEU A 111 7.67 -7.30 30.00
N ILE A 112 8.11 -7.88 31.14
CA ILE A 112 7.77 -7.38 32.49
C ILE A 112 8.41 -6.00 32.76
N GLY A 113 9.59 -5.72 32.19
CA GLY A 113 10.27 -4.43 32.35
C GLY A 113 9.48 -3.25 31.77
N GLY A 114 8.92 -3.41 30.56
CA GLY A 114 8.08 -2.38 29.91
C GLY A 114 6.72 -2.18 30.58
N GLN A 115 6.17 -3.22 31.24
CA GLN A 115 4.94 -3.10 32.03
C GLN A 115 5.15 -2.29 33.33
N LEU A 116 6.32 -2.43 33.95
CA LEU A 116 6.66 -1.74 35.20
C LEU A 116 7.15 -0.30 34.96
N ASN A 117 7.80 -0.03 33.82
CA ASN A 117 8.23 1.30 33.44
C ASN A 117 7.85 1.63 31.97
N PRO A 118 6.71 2.30 31.76
CA PRO A 118 6.25 2.70 30.43
C PRO A 118 7.20 3.66 29.69
N ALA A 119 8.13 4.32 30.40
CA ALA A 119 9.12 5.22 29.79
C ALA A 119 10.23 4.48 29.01
N LEU A 120 10.32 3.14 29.14
CA LEU A 120 11.24 2.31 28.35
C LEU A 120 10.75 2.09 26.90
N GLY A 121 9.50 2.40 26.59
CA GLY A 121 8.91 2.20 25.26
C GLY A 121 8.47 0.75 25.01
N SER A 122 7.93 0.48 23.81
CA SER A 122 7.66 -0.89 23.38
C SER A 122 8.99 -1.54 22.98
N ASP A 123 9.55 -2.36 23.86
CA ASP A 123 10.68 -3.21 23.49
C ASP A 123 10.28 -4.08 22.29
N THR A 124 11.00 -3.95 21.18
CA THR A 124 10.96 -4.95 20.10
C THR A 124 11.31 -6.29 20.70
N THR A 125 10.42 -7.27 20.64
CA THR A 125 10.65 -8.52 21.34
C THR A 125 11.66 -9.34 20.53
N PRO A 126 12.59 -10.08 21.16
CA PRO A 126 13.58 -10.87 20.42
C PRO A 126 12.93 -11.93 19.51
N LEU A 127 11.67 -12.29 19.73
CA LEU A 127 10.89 -13.20 18.88
C LEU A 127 9.89 -12.49 17.96
N GLY A 128 9.75 -11.16 18.04
CA GLY A 128 8.78 -10.35 17.27
C GLY A 128 8.73 -8.89 17.70
#